data_AF-A0A917X5G6-F1
#
_entry.id   AF-A0A917X5G6-F1
#
_cell.length_a   1.000
_cell.length_b   1.000
_cell.length_c   1.000
_cell.angle_alpha   90.00
_cell.angle_beta   90.00
_cell.angle_gamma   90.00
#
_symmetry.space_group_name_H-M   'P 1'
#
loop_
_entity.id
_entity.type
_entity.pdbx_description
1 polymer ?
#
loop_
_entity_poly.entity_id
_entity_poly.type
_entity_poly.pdbx_seq_one_letter_code
_entity_poly.pdbx_strand_id
1 'polypeptide(L)'
;MRMTSEPPAGYVAFVTRHLEPLRRDATRVAGAPEDADALYGDVLTDVATRWTWLELQRTRLGQADAADEFLGRVFARRSERFYLDETTPADDGLEITVTPELPPEASPPRRVYVSNAVRLAPIVIPRKARNPAFIAGPVCEAAIAWWHAYENIRRRRLVYAGFVLITLLLTLANVTAPPVEP
;
A
#
# COMPACT_ATOMS: atom_id res chain seq x y z
N MET A 1 18.81 -10.57 4.56
CA MET A 1 17.78 -11.22 3.73
C MET A 1 17.66 -10.48 2.39
N ARG A 2 18.08 -11.08 1.27
CA ARG A 2 17.96 -10.48 -0.06
C ARG A 2 16.60 -10.87 -0.63
N MET A 3 15.70 -9.90 -0.83
CA MET A 3 14.52 -10.13 -1.67
C MET A 3 14.96 -10.04 -3.13
N THR A 4 14.53 -11.00 -3.93
CA THR A 4 14.68 -11.00 -5.37
C THR A 4 13.74 -9.97 -5.99
N SER A 5 14.10 -9.43 -7.15
CA SER A 5 13.22 -8.53 -7.92
C SER A 5 11.98 -9.25 -8.46
N GLU A 6 12.08 -10.57 -8.64
CA GLU A 6 11.00 -11.42 -9.11
C GLU A 6 10.19 -12.02 -7.94
N PRO A 7 8.84 -12.06 -8.03
CA PRO A 7 7.99 -12.64 -7.00
C PRO A 7 8.18 -14.18 -6.90
N PRO A 8 8.20 -14.76 -5.69
CA PRO A 8 8.24 -16.20 -5.51
C PRO A 8 7.03 -16.88 -6.12
N ALA A 9 7.22 -18.06 -6.74
CA ALA A 9 6.13 -18.82 -7.36
C ALA A 9 4.98 -19.14 -6.39
N GLY A 10 5.28 -19.41 -5.11
CA GLY A 10 4.27 -19.62 -4.07
C GLY A 10 3.39 -18.39 -3.84
N TYR A 11 3.98 -17.19 -3.90
CA TYR A 11 3.22 -15.94 -3.76
C TYR A 11 2.35 -15.70 -4.99
N VAL A 12 2.86 -15.94 -6.20
CA VAL A 12 2.06 -15.83 -7.44
C VAL A 12 0.87 -16.78 -7.41
N ALA A 13 1.07 -18.03 -6.97
CA ALA A 13 -0.01 -19.01 -6.83
C ALA A 13 -1.05 -18.57 -5.78
N PHE A 14 -0.60 -17.97 -4.68
CA PHE A 14 -1.47 -17.38 -3.66
C PHE A 14 -2.31 -16.24 -4.24
N VAL A 15 -1.68 -15.25 -4.89
CA VAL A 15 -2.41 -14.13 -5.54
C VAL A 15 -3.40 -14.66 -6.57
N THR A 16 -3.02 -15.65 -7.37
CA THR A 16 -3.92 -16.29 -8.36
C THR A 16 -5.18 -16.85 -7.72
N ARG A 17 -5.08 -17.43 -6.52
CA ARG A 17 -6.24 -17.98 -5.80
C ARG A 17 -7.11 -16.89 -5.17
N HIS A 18 -6.50 -15.84 -4.62
CA HIS A 18 -7.20 -14.87 -3.77
C HIS A 18 -7.57 -13.56 -4.46
N LEU A 19 -7.03 -13.26 -5.65
CA LEU A 19 -7.22 -11.96 -6.30
C LEU A 19 -8.70 -11.67 -6.59
N GLU A 20 -9.42 -12.63 -7.19
CA GLU A 20 -10.80 -12.41 -7.58
C GLU A 20 -11.77 -12.30 -6.38
N PRO A 21 -11.70 -13.18 -5.36
CA PRO A 21 -12.42 -12.96 -4.10
C PRO A 21 -12.10 -11.61 -3.46
N LEU A 22 -10.81 -11.24 -3.38
CA LEU A 22 -10.35 -10.01 -2.74
C LEU A 22 -10.86 -8.76 -3.48
N ARG A 23 -10.86 -8.75 -4.81
CA ARG A 23 -11.42 -7.65 -5.61
C ARG A 23 -12.91 -7.47 -5.33
N ARG A 24 -13.67 -8.56 -5.33
CA ARG A 24 -15.12 -8.51 -5.03
C ARG A 24 -15.39 -7.94 -3.64
N ASP A 25 -14.63 -8.36 -2.65
CA ASP A 25 -14.77 -7.87 -1.28
C ASP A 25 -14.32 -6.41 -1.15
N ALA A 26 -13.25 -6.01 -1.84
CA ALA A 26 -12.79 -4.63 -1.89
C ALA A 26 -13.83 -3.71 -2.56
N THR A 27 -14.43 -4.11 -3.68
CA THR A 27 -15.52 -3.36 -4.33
C THR A 27 -16.73 -3.23 -3.41
N ARG A 28 -17.07 -4.27 -2.65
CA ARG A 28 -18.17 -4.20 -1.68
C ARG A 28 -17.90 -3.18 -0.56
N VAL A 29 -16.65 -3.10 -0.09
CA VAL A 29 -16.24 -2.21 1.00
C VAL A 29 -16.10 -0.77 0.54
N ALA A 30 -15.40 -0.54 -0.58
CA ALA A 30 -15.01 0.78 -1.05
C ALA A 30 -16.09 1.47 -1.90
N GLY A 31 -17.03 0.72 -2.48
CA GLY A 31 -18.12 1.24 -3.31
C GLY A 31 -17.69 1.72 -4.70
N ALA A 32 -16.59 2.48 -4.80
CA ALA A 32 -16.00 2.93 -6.06
C ALA A 32 -14.95 1.94 -6.59
N PRO A 33 -14.89 1.67 -7.92
CA PRO A 33 -13.89 0.79 -8.51
C PRO A 33 -12.45 1.25 -8.27
N GLU A 34 -12.19 2.55 -8.34
CA GLU A 34 -10.84 3.12 -8.19
C GLU A 34 -10.30 2.91 -6.77
N ASP A 35 -11.18 3.05 -5.78
CA ASP A 35 -10.83 2.86 -4.37
C ASP A 35 -10.68 1.37 -4.02
N ALA A 36 -11.48 0.51 -4.66
CA ALA A 36 -11.31 -0.94 -4.57
C ALA A 36 -9.92 -1.37 -5.10
N ASP A 37 -9.49 -0.80 -6.23
CA ASP A 37 -8.19 -1.04 -6.83
C ASP A 37 -7.03 -0.67 -5.89
N ALA A 38 -7.13 0.50 -5.24
CA ALA A 38 -6.17 0.93 -4.24
C ALA A 38 -6.18 -0.01 -3.01
N LEU A 39 -7.37 -0.37 -2.51
CA LEU A 39 -7.53 -1.17 -1.30
C LEU A 39 -6.95 -2.58 -1.45
N TYR A 40 -7.29 -3.31 -2.52
CA TYR A 40 -6.73 -4.65 -2.71
C TYR A 40 -5.23 -4.61 -3.00
N GLY A 41 -4.76 -3.60 -3.74
CA GLY A 41 -3.33 -3.44 -4.08
C GLY A 41 -2.47 -3.25 -2.83
N ASP A 42 -2.94 -2.43 -1.89
CA ASP A 42 -2.30 -2.22 -0.60
C ASP A 42 -2.25 -3.49 0.24
N VAL A 43 -3.36 -4.25 0.28
CA VAL A 43 -3.44 -5.51 1.01
C VAL A 43 -2.46 -6.53 0.44
N LEU A 44 -2.40 -6.68 -0.88
CA LEU A 44 -1.43 -7.57 -1.54
C LEU A 44 0.02 -7.17 -1.27
N THR A 45 0.30 -5.87 -1.22
CA THR A 45 1.63 -5.32 -0.90
C THR A 45 2.04 -5.66 0.54
N ASP A 46 1.11 -5.55 1.49
CA ASP A 46 1.35 -5.91 2.90
C ASP A 46 1.61 -7.42 3.07
N VAL A 47 0.90 -8.27 2.32
CA VAL A 47 1.17 -9.73 2.27
C VAL A 47 2.54 -10.02 1.65
N ALA A 48 2.86 -9.41 0.50
CA ALA A 48 4.15 -9.57 -0.17
C ALA A 48 5.33 -9.22 0.76
N THR A 49 5.20 -8.15 1.53
CA THR A 49 6.20 -7.69 2.50
C THR A 49 6.55 -8.76 3.53
N ARG A 50 5.57 -9.57 3.94
CA ARG A 50 5.74 -10.62 4.96
C ARG A 50 5.81 -12.03 4.40
N TRP A 51 5.78 -12.18 3.08
CA TRP A 51 5.64 -13.48 2.42
C TRP A 51 6.66 -14.51 2.91
N THR A 52 7.95 -14.14 3.00
CA THR A 52 8.98 -15.11 3.39
C THR A 52 8.82 -15.60 4.83
N TRP A 53 8.27 -14.76 5.71
CA TRP A 53 7.95 -15.16 7.08
C TRP A 53 6.74 -16.10 7.10
N LEU A 54 5.70 -15.79 6.33
CA LEU A 54 4.51 -16.64 6.21
C LEU A 54 4.84 -18.02 5.63
N GLU A 55 5.71 -18.07 4.61
CA GLU A 55 6.20 -19.32 4.03
C GLU A 55 7.03 -20.13 5.03
N LEU A 56 7.81 -19.45 5.88
CA LEU A 56 8.54 -20.10 6.98
C LEU A 56 7.56 -20.68 8.01
N GLN A 57 6.50 -19.97 8.37
CA GLN A 57 5.47 -20.49 9.29
C GLN A 57 4.77 -21.71 8.68
N ARG A 58 4.42 -21.65 7.40
CA ARG A 58 3.82 -22.77 6.68
C ARG A 58 4.74 -23.99 6.68
N THR A 59 6.00 -23.82 6.31
CA THR A 59 6.94 -24.94 6.11
C THR A 59 7.51 -25.48 7.41
N ARG A 60 7.76 -24.63 8.41
CA ARG A 60 8.40 -25.04 9.68
C ARG A 60 7.43 -25.24 10.84
N LEU A 61 6.32 -24.52 10.88
CA LEU A 61 5.34 -24.63 11.96
C LEU A 61 4.07 -25.40 11.52
N GLY A 62 4.01 -25.83 10.25
CA GLY A 62 2.86 -26.59 9.72
C GLY A 62 1.58 -25.76 9.59
N GLN A 63 1.66 -24.43 9.73
CA GLN A 63 0.51 -23.55 9.61
C GLN A 63 0.18 -23.27 8.14
N ALA A 64 -0.56 -24.19 7.52
CA ALA A 64 -0.91 -24.12 6.10
C ALA A 64 -1.66 -22.82 5.72
N ASP A 65 -2.51 -22.32 6.61
CA ASP A 65 -3.42 -21.19 6.36
C ASP A 65 -2.90 -19.84 6.90
N ALA A 66 -1.63 -19.77 7.33
CA ALA A 66 -1.06 -18.55 7.91
C ALA A 66 -1.15 -17.34 6.97
N ALA A 67 -1.01 -17.57 5.66
CA ALA A 67 -1.12 -16.53 4.64
C ALA A 67 -2.58 -16.06 4.45
N ASP A 68 -3.53 -16.99 4.43
CA ASP A 68 -4.97 -16.72 4.33
C ASP A 68 -5.49 -15.93 5.54
N GLU A 69 -5.14 -16.36 6.74
CA GLU A 69 -5.47 -15.64 7.99
C GLU A 69 -4.82 -14.25 8.03
N PHE A 70 -3.59 -14.14 7.53
CA PHE A 70 -2.92 -12.85 7.48
C PHE A 70 -3.59 -11.91 6.47
N LEU A 71 -3.97 -12.41 5.29
CA LEU A 71 -4.71 -11.65 4.28
C LEU A 71 -6.02 -11.11 4.86
N GLY A 72 -6.82 -11.96 5.50
CA GLY A 72 -8.09 -11.55 6.11
C GLY A 72 -7.91 -10.47 7.19
N ARG A 73 -6.90 -10.62 8.06
CA ARG A 73 -6.59 -9.61 9.09
C ARG A 73 -6.13 -8.28 8.52
N VAL A 74 -5.28 -8.30 7.48
CA VAL A 74 -4.80 -7.06 6.83
C VAL A 74 -5.94 -6.38 6.08
N PHE A 75 -6.76 -7.14 5.37
CA PHE A 75 -7.94 -6.62 4.68
C PHE A 75 -8.88 -5.92 5.66
N ALA A 76 -9.28 -6.58 6.75
CA ALA A 76 -10.16 -6.00 7.78
C ALA A 76 -9.58 -4.70 8.38
N ARG A 77 -8.27 -4.69 8.66
CA ARG A 77 -7.59 -3.49 9.18
C ARG A 77 -7.57 -2.35 8.16
N ARG A 78 -7.36 -2.66 6.87
CA ARG A 78 -7.31 -1.66 5.80
C ARG A 78 -8.68 -1.12 5.48
N SER A 79 -9.72 -1.96 5.48
CA SER A 79 -11.11 -1.52 5.32
C SER A 79 -11.54 -0.59 6.44
N GLU A 80 -11.17 -0.88 7.70
CA GLU A 80 -11.48 -0.01 8.83
C GLU A 80 -10.85 1.38 8.68
N ARG A 81 -9.58 1.44 8.25
CA ARG A 81 -8.91 2.71 7.96
C ARG A 81 -9.52 3.46 6.80
N PHE A 82 -9.98 2.75 5.77
CA PHE A 82 -10.62 3.35 4.61
C PHE A 82 -11.88 4.11 5.03
N TYR A 83 -12.72 3.51 5.88
CA TYR A 83 -13.87 4.20 6.45
C TYR A 83 -13.49 5.42 7.29
N LEU A 84 -12.42 5.34 8.09
CA LEU A 84 -11.97 6.48 8.90
C LEU A 84 -11.45 7.66 8.07
N ASP A 85 -10.76 7.39 6.96
CA ASP A 85 -10.24 8.44 6.06
C ASP A 85 -11.38 9.13 5.30
N GLU A 86 -12.43 8.39 4.93
CA GLU A 86 -13.64 8.92 4.30
C GLU A 86 -14.56 9.65 5.31
N THR A 87 -14.57 9.21 6.57
CA THR A 87 -15.41 9.77 7.64
C THR A 87 -14.70 10.85 8.46
N THR A 88 -13.47 11.26 8.13
CA THR A 88 -12.88 12.46 8.74
C THR A 88 -13.57 13.66 8.08
N PRO A 89 -14.55 14.33 8.74
CA PRO A 89 -14.96 15.61 8.22
C PRO A 89 -13.72 16.49 8.32
N ALA A 90 -13.42 17.24 7.27
CA ALA A 90 -12.69 18.48 7.46
C ALA A 90 -13.31 19.17 8.68
N ASP A 91 -12.47 19.54 9.64
CA ASP A 91 -12.80 20.29 10.84
C ASP A 91 -13.47 21.61 10.46
N ASP A 92 -14.74 21.54 10.09
CA ASP A 92 -15.66 22.64 9.93
C ASP A 92 -16.86 22.27 10.78
N GLY A 93 -16.95 22.91 11.95
CA GLY A 93 -18.08 22.77 12.86
C GLY A 93 -19.39 23.06 12.13
N LEU A 94 -20.10 22.01 11.73
CA LEU A 94 -21.36 22.11 10.99
C LEU A 94 -22.52 22.09 11.98
N GLU A 95 -22.85 23.28 12.47
CA GLU A 95 -24.21 23.64 12.85
C GLU A 95 -25.12 23.35 11.65
N ILE A 96 -26.04 22.39 11.79
CA ILE A 96 -26.94 21.96 10.71
C ILE A 96 -27.93 23.09 10.44
N THR A 97 -27.59 23.97 9.52
CA THR A 97 -28.51 24.94 8.92
C THR A 97 -28.98 24.39 7.58
N VAL A 98 -30.27 24.11 7.48
CA VAL A 98 -30.91 23.69 6.22
C VAL A 98 -31.02 24.91 5.32
N THR A 99 -30.14 25.01 4.31
CA THR A 99 -30.16 26.08 3.31
C THR A 99 -30.86 25.57 2.03
N PRO A 100 -31.82 26.30 1.46
CA PRO A 100 -32.49 25.92 0.22
C PRO A 100 -31.51 25.90 -0.96
N GLU A 101 -31.69 24.90 -1.84
CA GLU A 101 -30.87 24.56 -3.00
C GLU A 101 -30.57 25.77 -3.91
N LEU A 102 -29.31 26.19 -3.96
CA LEU A 102 -28.78 27.13 -4.95
C LEU A 102 -28.24 26.33 -6.17
N PRO A 103 -28.28 26.85 -7.40
CA PRO A 103 -27.87 26.12 -8.61
C PRO A 103 -26.39 25.69 -8.51
N PRO A 104 -25.99 24.59 -9.19
CA PRO A 104 -24.67 23.99 -9.02
C PRO A 104 -23.56 24.96 -9.46
N GLU A 105 -22.95 25.64 -8.50
CA GLU A 105 -21.68 26.33 -8.70
C GLU A 105 -20.61 25.27 -8.96
N ALA A 106 -19.97 25.39 -10.13
CA ALA A 106 -18.90 24.51 -10.56
C ALA A 106 -17.79 24.49 -9.51
N SER A 107 -17.55 23.33 -8.90
CA SER A 107 -16.46 23.15 -7.94
C SER A 107 -15.13 23.61 -8.56
N PRO A 108 -14.30 24.38 -7.83
CA PRO A 108 -13.02 24.81 -8.36
C PRO A 108 -12.16 23.55 -8.67
N PRO A 109 -11.40 23.56 -9.78
CA PRO A 109 -10.63 22.39 -10.18
C PRO A 109 -9.61 22.03 -9.10
N ARG A 110 -9.78 20.84 -8.50
CA ARG A 110 -8.81 20.20 -7.63
C ARG A 110 -7.45 20.22 -8.34
N ARG A 111 -6.45 20.92 -7.79
CA ARG A 111 -5.09 20.94 -8.36
C ARG A 111 -4.47 19.56 -8.24
N VAL A 112 -4.72 18.72 -9.23
CA VAL A 112 -4.02 17.44 -9.38
C VAL A 112 -2.58 17.78 -9.80
N TYR A 113 -1.61 17.48 -8.94
CA TYR A 113 -0.21 17.57 -9.31
C TYR A 113 0.12 16.41 -10.26
N VAL A 114 -0.16 16.60 -11.55
CA VAL A 114 0.03 15.58 -12.59
C VAL A 114 1.53 15.47 -12.88
N SER A 115 2.20 14.52 -12.25
CA SER A 115 3.58 14.15 -12.56
C SER A 115 3.75 13.91 -14.07
N ASN A 116 4.93 14.22 -14.62
CA ASN A 116 5.25 13.94 -16.04
C ASN A 116 5.00 12.48 -16.42
N ALA A 117 5.11 11.54 -15.46
CA ALA A 117 4.75 10.14 -15.66
C ALA A 117 3.27 9.96 -16.04
N VAL A 118 2.34 10.70 -15.41
CA VAL A 118 0.90 10.65 -15.71
C VAL A 118 0.61 11.32 -17.05
N ARG A 119 1.36 12.36 -17.43
CA ARG A 119 1.25 12.98 -18.76
C ARG A 119 1.75 12.07 -19.90
N LEU A 120 2.73 11.21 -19.62
CA LEU A 120 3.29 10.28 -20.60
C LEU A 120 2.58 8.92 -20.62
N ALA A 121 1.84 8.56 -19.57
CA ALA A 121 1.08 7.31 -19.48
C ALA A 121 0.17 7.03 -20.72
N PRO A 122 -0.54 8.01 -21.31
CA PRO A 122 -1.38 7.76 -22.48
C PRO A 122 -0.59 7.43 -23.75
N ILE A 123 0.69 7.78 -23.80
CA ILE A 123 1.57 7.56 -24.96
C ILE A 123 2.21 6.17 -24.88
N VAL A 124 2.52 5.70 -23.67
CA VAL A 124 3.15 4.40 -23.43
C VAL A 124 2.12 3.27 -23.39
N ILE A 125 0.89 3.54 -22.96
CA ILE A 125 -0.17 2.53 -22.90
C ILE A 125 -0.84 2.42 -24.28
N PRO A 126 -0.68 1.30 -25.01
CA PRO A 126 -1.32 1.14 -26.31
C PRO A 126 -2.83 1.32 -26.17
N ARG A 127 -3.45 2.07 -27.09
CA ARG A 127 -4.87 2.46 -27.08
C ARG A 127 -5.87 1.29 -26.96
N LYS A 128 -5.43 0.05 -27.23
CA LYS A 128 -6.19 -1.20 -26.99
C LYS A 128 -6.19 -1.69 -25.53
N ALA A 129 -5.28 -1.20 -24.68
CA ALA A 129 -5.26 -1.44 -23.24
C ALA A 129 -6.17 -0.46 -22.47
N ARG A 130 -6.78 0.51 -23.15
CA ARG A 130 -7.88 1.33 -22.62
C ARG A 130 -9.21 0.57 -22.65
N ASN A 131 -9.16 -0.72 -22.34
CA ASN A 131 -10.32 -1.45 -21.89
C ASN A 131 -10.38 -1.21 -20.38
N PRO A 132 -11.49 -0.72 -19.81
CA PRO A 132 -11.67 -0.71 -18.35
C PRO A 132 -11.59 -2.12 -17.75
N ALA A 133 -11.57 -3.15 -18.60
CA ALA A 133 -11.30 -4.55 -18.30
C ALA A 133 -9.86 -5.00 -18.64
N PHE A 134 -8.85 -4.11 -18.68
CA PHE A 134 -7.45 -4.55 -18.55
C PHE A 134 -7.25 -5.01 -17.10
N ILE A 135 -7.84 -6.15 -16.80
CA ILE A 135 -7.62 -6.93 -15.60
C ILE A 135 -6.17 -7.36 -15.71
N ALA A 136 -5.27 -6.61 -15.07
CA ALA A 136 -3.92 -7.09 -14.86
C ALA A 136 -4.05 -8.49 -14.28
N GLY A 137 -3.57 -9.48 -15.03
CA GLY A 137 -3.70 -10.88 -14.63
C GLY A 137 -3.00 -11.10 -13.28
N PRO A 138 -3.30 -12.20 -12.57
CA PRO A 138 -2.75 -12.42 -11.24
C PRO A 138 -1.23 -12.35 -11.14
N VAL A 139 -0.52 -12.71 -12.21
CA VAL A 139 0.94 -12.59 -12.30
C VAL A 139 1.39 -11.13 -12.31
N CYS A 140 0.70 -10.27 -13.06
CA CYS A 140 1.00 -8.84 -13.11
C CYS A 140 0.74 -8.19 -11.75
N GLU A 141 -0.40 -8.49 -11.12
CA GLU A 141 -0.74 -7.96 -9.79
C GLU A 141 0.24 -8.43 -8.73
N ALA A 142 0.63 -9.71 -8.77
CA ALA A 142 1.67 -10.23 -7.89
C ALA A 142 3.01 -9.52 -8.12
N ALA A 143 3.40 -9.27 -9.36
CA ALA A 143 4.64 -8.57 -9.67
C ALA A 143 4.61 -7.10 -9.18
N ILE A 144 3.49 -6.39 -9.38
CA ILE A 144 3.30 -5.02 -8.91
C ILE A 144 3.38 -4.96 -7.38
N ALA A 145 2.59 -5.77 -6.68
CA ALA A 145 2.59 -5.83 -5.23
C ALA A 145 3.97 -6.22 -4.66
N TRP A 146 4.66 -7.17 -5.30
CA TRP A 146 6.00 -7.57 -4.91
C TRP A 146 7.03 -6.46 -5.10
N TRP A 147 6.94 -5.72 -6.20
CA TRP A 147 7.79 -4.56 -6.45
C TRP A 147 7.57 -3.46 -5.40
N HIS A 148 6.32 -3.15 -5.06
CA HIS A 148 6.02 -2.18 -4.01
C HIS A 148 6.52 -2.63 -2.64
N ALA A 149 6.39 -3.91 -2.30
CA ALA A 149 6.94 -4.48 -1.08
C ALA A 149 8.48 -4.38 -1.05
N TYR A 150 9.14 -4.72 -2.16
CA TYR A 150 10.58 -4.60 -2.30
C TYR A 150 11.06 -3.16 -2.09
N GLU A 151 10.43 -2.20 -2.75
CA GLU A 151 10.78 -0.79 -2.67
C GLU A 151 10.54 -0.24 -1.25
N ASN A 152 9.44 -0.62 -0.60
CA ASN A 152 9.18 -0.25 0.80
C ASN A 152 10.24 -0.79 1.76
N ILE A 153 10.64 -2.05 1.60
CA ILE A 153 11.70 -2.65 2.42
C ILE A 153 13.04 -1.97 2.15
N ARG A 154 13.35 -1.68 0.89
CA ARG A 154 14.57 -0.98 0.49
C ARG A 154 14.64 0.42 1.11
N ARG A 155 13.57 1.20 1.04
CA ARG A 155 13.48 2.53 1.66
C ARG A 155 13.66 2.47 3.17
N ARG A 156 12.97 1.57 3.85
CA ARG A 156 13.12 1.40 5.31
C ARG A 156 14.54 1.04 5.70
N ARG A 157 15.23 0.19 4.94
CA ARG A 157 16.64 -0.13 5.20
C ARG A 157 17.55 1.09 5.12
N LEU A 158 17.31 1.99 4.16
CA LEU A 158 18.07 3.25 4.07
C LEU A 158 17.80 4.16 5.27
N VAL A 159 16.54 4.27 5.69
CA VAL A 159 16.16 5.04 6.89
C VAL A 159 16.81 4.45 8.15
N TYR A 160 16.75 3.14 8.34
CA TYR A 160 17.40 2.47 9.48
C TYR A 160 18.91 2.62 9.44
N ALA A 161 19.56 2.49 8.28
CA ALA A 161 20.99 2.70 8.15
C ALA A 161 21.38 4.14 8.50
N GLY A 162 20.61 5.13 8.05
CA GLY A 162 20.81 6.53 8.44
C GLY A 162 20.65 6.75 9.94
N PHE A 163 19.60 6.18 10.55
CA PHE A 163 19.39 6.26 12.00
C PHE A 163 20.54 5.62 12.80
N VAL A 164 21.00 4.43 12.39
CA VAL A 164 22.15 3.76 13.02
C VAL A 164 23.43 4.59 12.86
N LEU A 165 23.65 5.20 11.70
CA LEU A 165 24.79 6.09 11.48
C LEU A 165 24.73 7.34 12.38
N ILE A 166 23.57 7.99 12.47
CA ILE A 166 23.38 9.18 13.32
C ILE A 166 23.61 8.82 14.80
N THR A 167 23.01 7.72 15.27
CA THR A 167 23.20 7.26 16.66
C THR A 167 24.67 6.91 16.93
N LEU A 168 25.36 6.26 15.99
CA LEU A 168 26.79 5.99 16.09
C LEU A 168 27.60 7.29 16.20
N LEU A 169 27.34 8.28 15.33
CA LEU A 169 28.03 9.57 15.35
C LEU A 169 27.78 10.33 16.66
N LEU A 170 26.54 10.33 17.18
CA LEU A 170 26.21 10.93 18.48
C LEU A 170 26.92 10.22 19.64
N THR A 171 27.01 8.89 19.60
CA THR A 171 27.76 8.14 20.63
C THR A 171 29.25 8.45 20.58
N LEU A 172 29.85 8.54 19.38
CA LEU A 172 31.24 8.95 19.24
C LEU A 172 31.47 10.38 19.74
N ALA A 173 30.59 11.32 19.37
CA ALA A 173 30.70 12.72 19.79
C ALA A 173 30.63 12.86 21.31
N ASN A 174 29.73 12.12 21.97
CA ASN A 174 29.61 12.10 23.43
C ASN A 174 30.84 11.50 24.12
N VAL A 175 31.49 10.49 23.53
CA VAL A 175 32.71 9.88 24.09
C VAL A 175 33.92 10.81 23.95
N THR A 176 33.94 11.68 22.93
CA THR A 176 35.02 12.66 22.72
C THR A 176 34.86 13.96 23.51
N ALA A 177 33.75 14.15 24.23
CA ALA A 177 33.55 15.35 25.05
C ALA A 177 34.51 15.31 26.26
N PRO A 178 35.35 16.35 26.46
CA PRO A 178 36.25 16.39 27.61
C PRO A 178 35.43 16.44 28.92
N PRO A 179 35.93 15.84 30.01
CA PRO A 179 35.25 15.91 31.30
C PRO A 179 35.10 17.38 31.70
N VAL A 180 33.86 17.78 32.00
CA VAL A 180 33.58 19.10 32.59
C VAL A 180 34.09 19.04 34.02
N GLU A 181 35.26 19.63 34.27
CA GLU A 181 35.77 19.81 35.64
C GLU A 181 34.84 20.77 36.41
N PRO A 182 34.44 20.42 37.65
CA PRO A 182 33.59 21.24 38.51
C PRO A 182 34.31 22.43 39.15
#